data_AF-A0A358C4F8-F1
#
_entry.id   AF-A0A358C4F8-F1
#
_cell.length_a   1.000
_cell.length_b   1.000
_cell.length_c   1.000
_cell.angle_alpha   90.00
_cell.angle_beta   90.00
_cell.angle_gamma   90.00
#
_symmetry.space_group_name_H-M   'P 1'
#
loop_
_entity.id
_entity.type
_entity.pdbx_description
1 polymer ?
#
loop_
_entity_poly.entity_id
_entity_poly.type
_entity_poly.pdbx_seq_one_letter_code
_entity_poly.pdbx_strand_id
1 'polypeptide(L)'
;MSPLPKYEDGMTKRKRRRYSDKFKAGALTLLASERYPEDRYALQRVADHLGIPNRTLSRWFNGDNGEPPADLVAETKRELADLFEEEIRAVIKELPQARPDAGYRDLVMGAAILTDKIQLLRGKPTERIATDDATSNERRLAEIVALYDAVRARTMDGTGPDLIQ
;
A
#
# COMPACT_ATOMS: atom_id res chain seq x y z
N MET A 1 -62.81 21.22 12.69
CA MET A 1 -61.51 20.62 13.04
C MET A 1 -61.32 19.42 12.12
N SER A 2 -60.68 19.62 10.97
CA SER A 2 -60.46 18.54 9.98
C SER A 2 -59.23 17.72 10.40
N PRO A 3 -59.23 16.38 10.24
CA PRO A 3 -58.06 15.57 10.58
C PRO A 3 -56.95 15.84 9.56
N LEU A 4 -55.70 15.95 10.05
CA LEU A 4 -54.53 16.06 9.20
C LEU A 4 -54.38 14.82 8.30
N PRO A 5 -53.97 14.99 7.03
CA PRO A 5 -53.76 13.88 6.12
C PRO A 5 -52.66 12.95 6.66
N LYS A 6 -52.94 11.64 6.64
CA LYS A 6 -51.95 10.62 7.00
C LYS A 6 -50.81 10.69 5.98
N TYR A 7 -49.58 10.84 6.47
CA TYR A 7 -48.40 10.66 5.65
C TYR A 7 -48.37 9.22 5.14
N GLU A 8 -48.77 9.00 3.89
CA GLU A 8 -48.42 7.79 3.16
C GLU A 8 -46.90 7.87 2.88
N ASP A 9 -46.12 7.41 3.84
CA ASP A 9 -44.67 7.25 3.71
C ASP A 9 -44.39 6.09 2.74
N GLY A 10 -44.50 6.40 1.46
CA GLY A 10 -43.94 5.62 0.37
C GLY A 10 -42.41 5.70 0.39
N MET A 11 -41.78 5.26 1.49
CA MET A 11 -40.33 5.05 1.55
C MET A 11 -39.99 3.89 0.63
N THR A 12 -39.70 4.21 -0.62
CA THR A 12 -39.09 3.29 -1.58
C THR A 12 -37.85 2.67 -0.92
N LYS A 13 -37.92 1.35 -0.61
CA LYS A 13 -36.80 0.60 -0.02
C LYS A 13 -35.58 0.81 -0.91
N ARG A 14 -34.63 1.64 -0.46
CA ARG A 14 -33.37 1.87 -1.18
C ARG A 14 -32.70 0.52 -1.44
N LYS A 15 -32.51 0.20 -2.72
CA LYS A 15 -31.84 -1.04 -3.15
C LYS A 15 -30.44 -1.06 -2.53
N ARG A 16 -30.19 -2.05 -1.65
CA ARG A 16 -28.89 -2.19 -0.98
C ARG A 16 -27.80 -2.40 -2.02
N ARG A 17 -26.71 -1.63 -1.93
CA ARG A 17 -25.51 -1.83 -2.75
C ARG A 17 -24.96 -3.24 -2.48
N ARG A 18 -24.75 -4.02 -3.54
CA ARG A 18 -24.08 -5.32 -3.47
C ARG A 18 -22.66 -5.15 -3.99
N TYR A 19 -21.70 -5.66 -3.23
CA TYR A 19 -20.28 -5.60 -3.56
C TYR A 19 -19.80 -7.00 -3.91
N SER A 20 -19.01 -7.14 -4.97
CA SER A 20 -18.37 -8.40 -5.35
C SER A 20 -17.26 -8.77 -4.36
N ASP A 21 -16.96 -10.05 -4.21
CA ASP A 21 -15.92 -10.48 -3.27
C ASP A 21 -14.54 -9.97 -3.68
N LYS A 22 -14.26 -9.87 -4.99
CA LYS A 22 -13.04 -9.21 -5.50
C LYS A 22 -12.94 -7.75 -5.05
N PHE A 23 -14.04 -6.99 -5.12
CA PHE A 23 -14.05 -5.60 -4.64
C PHE A 23 -13.79 -5.52 -3.14
N LYS A 24 -14.42 -6.39 -2.35
CA LYS A 24 -14.22 -6.42 -0.89
C LYS A 24 -12.79 -6.82 -0.54
N ALA A 25 -12.21 -7.80 -1.24
CA ALA A 25 -10.83 -8.21 -1.04
C ALA A 25 -9.84 -7.06 -1.35
N GLY A 26 -10.07 -6.32 -2.44
CA GLY A 26 -9.35 -5.09 -2.74
C GLY A 26 -9.50 -4.02 -1.66
N ALA A 27 -10.71 -3.82 -1.14
CA ALA A 27 -10.96 -2.86 -0.06
C ALA A 27 -10.23 -3.23 1.23
N LEU A 28 -10.23 -4.52 1.62
CA LEU A 28 -9.48 -4.99 2.79
C LEU A 28 -7.96 -4.94 2.58
N THR A 29 -7.50 -5.16 1.36
CA THR A 29 -6.08 -5.03 0.98
C THR A 29 -5.61 -3.57 1.11
N LEU A 30 -6.40 -2.62 0.59
CA LEU A 30 -6.13 -1.19 0.73
C LEU A 30 -6.19 -0.74 2.20
N LEU A 31 -7.12 -1.29 2.98
CA LEU A 31 -7.21 -1.02 4.40
C LEU A 31 -5.95 -1.48 5.17
N ALA A 32 -5.41 -2.65 4.82
CA ALA A 32 -4.15 -3.15 5.40
C ALA A 32 -2.94 -2.30 4.99
N SER A 33 -2.87 -1.82 3.75
CA SER A 33 -1.77 -0.94 3.31
C SER A 33 -1.79 0.42 4.02
N GLU A 34 -2.94 0.85 4.54
CA GLU A 34 -3.11 2.05 5.36
C GLU A 34 -2.85 1.86 6.87
N ARG A 35 -2.26 0.72 7.27
CA ARG A 35 -1.94 0.40 8.68
C ARG A 35 -3.17 0.34 9.59
N TYR A 36 -4.31 -0.12 9.08
CA TYR A 36 -5.44 -0.45 9.95
C TYR A 36 -5.24 -1.86 10.53
N PRO A 37 -5.48 -2.09 11.83
CA PRO A 37 -6.21 -1.23 12.79
C PRO A 37 -5.35 -0.25 13.60
N GLU A 38 -4.04 -0.17 13.38
CA GLU A 38 -3.13 0.69 14.15
C GLU A 38 -3.44 2.19 13.95
N ASP A 39 -3.72 2.60 12.72
CA ASP A 39 -4.23 3.93 12.37
C ASP A 39 -5.76 3.94 12.35
N ARG A 40 -6.35 4.58 13.37
CA ARG A 40 -7.80 4.70 13.52
C ARG A 40 -8.48 5.51 12.41
N TYR A 41 -7.73 6.37 11.71
CA TYR A 41 -8.26 7.17 10.60
C TYR A 41 -8.18 6.44 9.25
N ALA A 42 -7.43 5.34 9.15
CA ALA A 42 -7.31 4.55 7.92
C ALA A 42 -8.68 4.07 7.42
N LEU A 43 -9.55 3.62 8.33
CA LEU A 43 -10.90 3.17 7.99
C LEU A 43 -11.69 4.27 7.26
N GLN A 44 -11.68 5.49 7.81
CA GLN A 44 -12.37 6.64 7.22
C GLN A 44 -11.80 7.01 5.86
N ARG A 45 -10.47 7.13 5.75
CA ARG A 45 -9.81 7.49 4.48
C ARG A 45 -10.11 6.49 3.37
N VAL A 46 -10.03 5.19 3.67
CA VAL A 46 -10.29 4.14 2.68
C VAL A 46 -11.78 4.08 2.32
N ALA A 47 -12.68 4.23 3.29
CA ALA A 47 -14.11 4.25 3.04
C ALA A 47 -14.53 5.42 2.15
N ASP A 48 -13.99 6.62 2.41
CA ASP A 48 -14.22 7.82 1.60
C ASP A 48 -13.65 7.65 0.19
N HIS A 49 -12.43 7.14 0.08
CA HIS A 49 -11.77 6.89 -1.21
C HIS A 49 -12.57 5.91 -2.09
N LEU A 50 -13.15 4.86 -1.48
CA LEU A 50 -13.93 3.85 -2.19
C LEU A 50 -15.43 4.19 -2.31
N GLY A 51 -15.88 5.30 -1.72
CA GLY A 51 -17.30 5.69 -1.70
C GLY A 51 -18.21 4.66 -1.01
N ILE A 52 -17.70 3.96 0.01
CA ILE A 52 -18.42 2.95 0.79
C ILE A 52 -18.66 3.44 2.22
N PRO A 53 -19.77 3.05 2.89
CA PRO A 53 -19.96 3.42 4.29
C PRO A 53 -18.89 2.80 5.20
N ASN A 54 -18.33 3.58 6.14
CA ASN A 54 -17.38 3.09 7.16
C ASN A 54 -17.82 1.79 7.85
N ARG A 55 -19.10 1.75 8.24
CA ARG A 55 -19.69 0.61 8.92
C ARG A 55 -19.67 -0.66 8.05
N THR A 56 -19.77 -0.51 6.74
CA THR A 56 -19.68 -1.64 5.80
C THR A 56 -18.26 -2.18 5.75
N LEU A 57 -17.27 -1.30 5.58
CA LEU A 57 -15.86 -1.68 5.54
C LEU A 57 -15.40 -2.32 6.86
N SER A 58 -15.80 -1.75 7.99
CA SER A 58 -15.51 -2.31 9.33
C SER A 58 -16.11 -3.69 9.52
N ARG A 59 -17.34 -3.94 9.03
CA ARG A 59 -17.96 -5.27 9.09
C ARG A 59 -17.26 -6.31 8.23
N TRP A 60 -16.71 -5.91 7.08
CA TRP A 60 -15.90 -6.82 6.26
C TRP A 60 -14.61 -7.18 6.98
N PHE A 61 -13.95 -6.22 7.61
CA PHE A 61 -12.71 -6.45 8.35
C PHE A 61 -12.92 -7.34 9.59
N ASN A 62 -14.02 -7.15 10.32
CA ASN A 62 -14.33 -7.93 11.53
C ASN A 62 -14.89 -9.34 11.25
N GLY A 63 -15.14 -9.69 9.98
CA GLY A 63 -15.82 -10.95 9.64
C GLY A 63 -17.32 -10.97 9.97
N ASP A 64 -17.90 -9.84 10.40
CA ASP A 64 -19.29 -9.78 10.89
C ASP A 64 -20.31 -10.10 9.80
N ASN A 65 -20.07 -9.67 8.55
CA ASN A 65 -21.01 -9.87 7.44
C ASN A 65 -20.37 -9.62 6.07
N GLY A 66 -20.42 -10.62 5.20
CA GLY A 66 -20.03 -10.47 3.80
C GLY A 66 -18.53 -10.31 3.60
N GLU A 67 -17.72 -10.82 4.52
CA GLU A 67 -16.27 -10.95 4.36
C GLU A 67 -15.94 -11.69 3.04
N PRO A 68 -14.95 -11.21 2.25
CA PRO A 68 -14.46 -11.94 1.09
C PRO A 68 -13.70 -13.21 1.51
N PRO A 69 -13.55 -14.23 0.64
CA PRO A 69 -12.72 -15.39 0.92
C PRO A 69 -11.29 -14.99 1.29
N ALA A 70 -10.74 -15.58 2.35
CA ALA A 70 -9.40 -15.25 2.85
C ALA A 70 -8.31 -15.47 1.78
N ASP A 71 -8.43 -16.52 0.97
CA ASP A 71 -7.51 -16.80 -0.14
C ASP A 71 -7.49 -15.67 -1.16
N LEU A 72 -8.66 -15.10 -1.48
CA LEU A 72 -8.79 -13.97 -2.41
C LEU A 72 -8.17 -12.70 -1.83
N VAL A 73 -8.28 -12.47 -0.53
CA VAL A 73 -7.60 -11.35 0.16
C VAL A 73 -6.08 -11.56 0.10
N ALA A 74 -5.60 -12.77 0.38
CA ALA A 74 -4.17 -13.09 0.36
C ALA A 74 -3.57 -13.03 -1.06
N GLU A 75 -4.33 -13.42 -2.08
CA GLU A 75 -3.98 -13.24 -3.49
C GLU A 75 -3.91 -11.76 -3.84
N THR A 76 -4.94 -10.97 -3.53
CA THR A 76 -4.98 -9.52 -3.83
C THR A 76 -3.85 -8.76 -3.14
N LYS A 77 -3.50 -9.13 -1.90
CA LYS A 77 -2.33 -8.58 -1.19
C LYS A 77 -1.01 -8.86 -1.91
N ARG A 78 -0.83 -10.09 -2.43
CA ARG A 78 0.36 -10.48 -3.19
C ARG A 78 0.44 -9.72 -4.50
N GLU A 79 -0.63 -9.70 -5.29
CA GLU A 79 -0.70 -8.95 -6.54
C GLU A 79 -0.35 -7.47 -6.35
N LEU A 80 -0.91 -6.82 -5.31
CA LEU A 80 -0.60 -5.42 -5.03
C LEU A 80 0.84 -5.20 -4.57
N ALA A 81 1.39 -6.11 -3.77
CA ALA A 81 2.79 -6.04 -3.35
C ALA A 81 3.74 -6.18 -4.56
N ASP A 82 3.42 -7.08 -5.49
CA ASP A 82 4.23 -7.30 -6.69
C ASP A 82 4.19 -6.08 -7.62
N LEU A 83 3.02 -5.45 -7.79
CA LEU A 83 2.89 -4.17 -8.51
C LEU A 83 3.74 -3.06 -7.88
N PHE A 84 3.77 -2.95 -6.56
CA PHE A 84 4.64 -1.98 -5.89
C PHE A 84 6.12 -2.30 -6.06
N GLU A 85 6.51 -3.57 -6.10
CA GLU A 85 7.90 -3.96 -6.38
C GLU A 85 8.32 -3.62 -7.80
N GLU A 86 7.44 -3.84 -8.78
CA GLU A 86 7.66 -3.44 -10.17
C GLU A 86 7.84 -1.93 -10.30
N GLU A 87 6.99 -1.15 -9.62
CA GLU A 87 7.08 0.31 -9.60
C GLU A 87 8.39 0.80 -8.95
N ILE A 88 8.79 0.22 -7.82
CA ILE A 88 10.08 0.53 -7.18
C ILE A 88 11.25 0.23 -8.12
N ARG A 89 11.22 -0.91 -8.83
CA ARG A 89 12.26 -1.25 -9.81
C ARG A 89 12.34 -0.23 -10.93
N ALA A 90 11.18 0.23 -11.43
CA ALA A 90 11.12 1.28 -12.44
C ALA A 90 11.71 2.60 -11.92
N VAL A 91 11.31 3.03 -10.72
CA VAL A 91 11.85 4.23 -10.05
C VAL A 91 13.37 4.14 -9.90
N ILE A 92 13.90 3.02 -9.40
CA ILE A 92 15.34 2.82 -9.19
C ILE A 92 16.12 2.87 -10.52
N LYS A 93 15.54 2.34 -11.60
CA LYS A 93 16.17 2.38 -12.93
C LYS A 93 16.32 3.81 -13.46
N GLU A 94 15.36 4.68 -13.16
CA GLU A 94 15.37 6.08 -13.61
C GLU A 94 16.18 7.03 -12.68
N LEU A 95 16.42 6.65 -11.42
CA LEU A 95 17.18 7.46 -10.45
C LEU A 95 18.53 8.01 -10.94
N PRO A 96 19.36 7.27 -11.71
CA PRO A 96 20.63 7.81 -12.23
C PRO A 96 20.45 9.01 -13.16
N GLN A 97 19.36 9.06 -13.92
CA GLN A 97 19.07 10.15 -14.87
C GLN A 97 18.50 11.39 -14.16
N ALA A 98 17.83 11.21 -13.02
CA ALA A 98 17.20 12.29 -12.25
C ALA A 98 18.13 13.02 -11.26
N ARG A 99 19.44 12.73 -11.26
CA ARG A 99 20.43 13.28 -10.30
C ARG A 99 20.55 14.82 -10.23
N PRO A 100 20.36 15.61 -11.30
CA PRO A 100 20.68 17.04 -11.23
C PRO A 100 19.57 17.93 -10.64
N ASP A 101 18.33 17.48 -10.54
CA ASP A 101 17.22 18.34 -10.10
C ASP A 101 16.23 17.59 -9.21
N ALA A 102 15.38 18.34 -8.49
CA ALA A 102 14.43 17.95 -7.44
C ALA A 102 13.74 16.57 -7.52
N GLY A 103 13.63 15.95 -8.70
CA GLY A 103 13.09 14.59 -8.90
C GLY A 103 13.79 13.49 -8.11
N TYR A 104 15.10 13.60 -7.80
CA TYR A 104 15.79 12.56 -7.03
C TYR A 104 15.19 12.36 -5.63
N ARG A 105 14.86 13.45 -4.92
CA ARG A 105 14.27 13.38 -3.58
C ARG A 105 12.87 12.75 -3.62
N ASP A 106 12.05 13.16 -4.58
CA ASP A 106 10.68 12.67 -4.72
C ASP A 106 10.65 11.19 -5.12
N LEU A 107 11.57 10.75 -6.01
CA LEU A 107 11.74 9.35 -6.39
C LEU A 107 12.18 8.48 -5.20
N VAL A 108 13.17 8.94 -4.42
CA VAL A 108 13.61 8.23 -3.20
C VAL A 108 12.47 8.16 -2.18
N MET A 109 11.71 9.24 -2.00
CA MET A 109 10.56 9.28 -1.09
C MET A 109 9.45 8.32 -1.55
N GLY A 110 9.12 8.30 -2.84
CA GLY A 110 8.16 7.37 -3.43
C GLY A 110 8.59 5.92 -3.23
N ALA A 111 9.85 5.58 -3.55
CA ALA A 111 10.39 4.24 -3.34
C ALA A 111 10.34 3.80 -1.87
N ALA A 112 10.64 4.70 -0.93
CA ALA A 112 10.55 4.42 0.50
C ALA A 112 9.11 4.15 0.96
N ILE A 113 8.14 4.96 0.50
CA ILE A 113 6.71 4.77 0.80
C ILE A 113 6.22 3.43 0.25
N LEU A 114 6.54 3.11 -1.00
CA LEU A 114 6.14 1.84 -1.62
C LEU A 114 6.74 0.64 -0.88
N THR A 115 8.01 0.76 -0.46
CA THR A 115 8.67 -0.28 0.36
C THR A 115 7.93 -0.52 1.68
N ASP A 116 7.51 0.55 2.38
CA ASP A 116 6.71 0.45 3.60
C ASP A 116 5.37 -0.28 3.34
N LYS A 117 4.68 0.05 2.25
CA LYS A 117 3.40 -0.58 1.88
C LYS A 117 3.57 -2.08 1.56
N ILE A 118 4.65 -2.48 0.89
CA ILE A 118 4.95 -3.90 0.63
C ILE A 118 5.13 -4.68 1.94
N GLN A 119 5.83 -4.11 2.93
CA GLN A 119 6.05 -4.77 4.21
C GLN A 119 4.73 -5.06 4.93
N LEU A 120 3.81 -4.07 4.95
CA LEU A 120 2.48 -4.21 5.53
C LEU A 120 1.65 -5.29 4.81
N LEU A 121 1.68 -5.29 3.47
CA LEU A 121 0.91 -6.25 2.66
C LEU A 121 1.40 -7.69 2.81
N ARG A 122 2.72 -7.90 2.99
CA ARG A 122 3.33 -9.21 3.18
C ARG A 122 3.26 -9.73 4.62
N GLY A 123 2.67 -8.96 5.54
CA GLY A 123 2.55 -9.37 6.95
C GLY A 123 3.89 -9.56 7.66
N LYS A 124 4.98 -9.02 7.10
CA LYS A 124 6.25 -8.96 7.81
C LYS A 124 6.07 -7.90 8.90
N PRO A 125 6.42 -8.19 10.16
CA PRO A 125 6.48 -7.16 11.19
C PRO A 125 7.36 -6.04 10.63
N THR A 126 6.83 -4.82 10.57
CA THR A 126 7.71 -3.66 10.60
C THR A 126 8.44 -3.82 11.92
N GLU A 127 9.73 -4.18 11.88
CA GLU A 127 10.55 -4.18 13.08
C GLU A 127 10.37 -2.82 13.72
N ARG A 128 9.70 -2.83 14.87
CA ARG A 128 9.56 -1.70 15.75
C ARG A 128 10.94 -1.51 16.35
N ILE A 129 11.80 -0.73 15.69
CA ILE A 129 12.91 -0.08 16.39
C ILE A 129 12.23 0.94 17.30
N ALA A 130 11.82 0.48 18.49
CA ALA A 130 11.78 1.35 19.64
C ALA A 130 13.14 2.06 19.63
N THR A 131 13.10 3.38 19.63
CA THR A 131 14.25 4.27 19.74
C THR A 131 15.25 3.70 20.75
N ASP A 132 16.29 3.06 20.22
CA ASP A 132 17.65 2.99 20.70
C ASP A 132 18.51 2.46 19.55
N ASP A 133 19.68 3.07 19.35
CA ASP A 133 20.72 2.79 18.36
C ASP A 133 20.63 3.46 16.98
N ALA A 134 20.99 4.75 16.96
CA ALA A 134 21.57 5.43 15.79
C ALA A 134 22.64 4.57 15.07
N THR A 135 23.36 3.73 15.82
CA THR A 135 24.39 2.80 15.35
C THR A 135 23.85 1.72 14.39
N SER A 136 22.58 1.32 14.49
CA SER A 136 21.98 0.30 13.61
C SER A 136 21.62 0.88 12.25
N ASN A 137 21.10 2.12 12.22
CA ASN A 137 20.80 2.82 10.98
C ASN A 137 22.08 3.25 10.26
N GLU A 138 23.09 3.71 10.98
CA GLU A 138 24.41 4.04 10.42
C GLU A 138 25.09 2.81 9.80
N ARG A 139 24.97 1.63 10.42
CA ARG A 139 25.48 0.37 9.85
C ARG A 139 24.74 -0.04 8.57
N ARG A 140 23.40 0.06 8.55
CA ARG A 140 22.61 -0.25 7.35
C ARG A 140 22.88 0.75 6.22
N LEU A 141 23.04 2.03 6.54
CA LEU A 141 23.44 3.06 5.58
C LEU A 141 24.85 2.79 5.03
N ALA A 142 25.81 2.44 5.90
CA ALA A 142 27.16 2.10 5.48
C ALA A 142 27.19 0.87 4.56
N GLU A 143 26.35 -0.13 4.83
CA GLU A 143 26.21 -1.33 3.99
C GLU A 143 25.62 -1.00 2.61
N ILE A 144 24.58 -0.16 2.56
CA ILE A 144 23.98 0.30 1.29
C ILE A 144 24.99 1.14 0.48
N VAL A 145 25.75 2.02 1.13
CA VAL A 145 26.79 2.82 0.47
C VAL A 145 27.91 1.92 -0.05
N ALA A 146 28.35 0.93 0.72
CA ALA A 146 29.36 -0.04 0.27
C ALA A 146 28.87 -0.88 -0.92
N LEU A 147 27.59 -1.28 -0.92
CA LEU A 147 26.98 -1.97 -2.05
C LEU A 147 26.94 -1.09 -3.31
N TYR A 148 26.58 0.18 -3.13
CA TYR A 148 26.57 1.17 -4.21
C TYR A 148 27.97 1.40 -4.78
N ASP A 149 28.99 1.55 -3.93
CA ASP A 149 30.37 1.74 -4.36
C ASP A 149 30.94 0.49 -5.05
N ALA A 150 30.57 -0.72 -4.59
CA ALA A 150 30.95 -1.97 -5.24
C ALA A 150 30.31 -2.12 -6.64
N VAL A 151 29.04 -1.74 -6.79
CA VAL A 151 28.36 -1.72 -8.10
C VAL A 151 29.01 -0.66 -9.00
N ARG A 152 29.29 0.52 -8.46
CA ARG A 152 29.94 1.61 -9.20
C ARG A 152 31.35 1.24 -9.67
N ALA A 153 32.16 0.60 -8.81
CA ALA A 153 33.49 0.10 -9.16
C ALA A 153 33.44 -0.94 -10.29
N ARG A 154 32.53 -1.91 -10.20
CA ARG A 154 32.28 -2.88 -11.28
C ARG A 154 31.88 -2.25 -12.60
N THR A 155 31.25 -1.07 -12.56
CA THR A 155 30.84 -0.34 -13.78
C THR A 155 32.00 0.48 -14.37
N MET A 156 33.04 0.80 -13.59
CA MET A 156 34.19 1.61 -14.02
C MET A 156 35.45 0.80 -14.35
N ASP A 157 35.54 -0.46 -13.90
CA ASP A 157 36.66 -1.38 -14.21
C ASP A 157 36.62 -1.98 -15.63
N GLY A 158 35.82 -1.42 -16.54
CA GLY A 158 35.94 -1.67 -17.98
C GLY A 158 35.66 -3.09 -18.47
N THR A 159 35.09 -3.97 -17.65
CA THR A 159 34.68 -5.33 -18.07
C THR A 159 33.17 -5.39 -18.18
N GLY A 160 32.61 -4.63 -19.13
CA GLY A 160 31.22 -4.83 -19.54
C GLY A 160 31.08 -6.20 -20.21
N PRO A 161 29.95 -6.93 -20.02
CA PRO A 161 29.70 -8.12 -20.80
C PRO A 161 29.62 -7.71 -22.28
N ASP A 162 30.46 -8.33 -23.11
CA ASP A 162 30.34 -8.29 -24.57
C ASP A 162 28.89 -8.61 -24.93
N LEU A 163 28.15 -7.58 -25.32
CA LEU A 163 26.89 -7.74 -26.03
C LEU A 163 27.25 -8.20 -27.44
N ILE A 164 27.14 -9.52 -27.61
CA ILE A 164 27.18 -10.27 -28.85
C ILE A 164 26.49 -9.49 -29.97
N GLN A 165 27.19 -9.33 -31.09
CA GLN A 165 26.76 -8.68 -32.34
C GLN A 165 25.52 -9.33 -32.95
#